data_AF-A0A962ZMK0-F1
#
_entry.id   AF-A0A962ZMK0-F1
#
_cell.length_a   1.000
_cell.length_b   1.000
_cell.length_c   1.000
_cell.angle_alpha   90.00
_cell.angle_beta   90.00
_cell.angle_gamma   90.00
#
_symmetry.space_group_name_H-M   'P 1'
#
loop_
_entity.id
_entity.type
_entity.pdbx_description
1 polymer ?
#
loop_
_entity_poly.entity_id
_entity_poly.type
_entity_poly.pdbx_seq_one_letter_code
_entity_poly.pdbx_strand_id
1 'polypeptide(L)'
;MRSKNLPSLTLCFALALTVVSTAFAQDETANQSPNPGGKAVAAGVWASEDGSKVTYEASYFTTYQPVTAADMLRWIPGGAELVPSGPRRNNDSDKRGFGSGGDQVLINGKRISGKSNDIGSAMQRIQANAVSRIEVIRGTTAGLDVRSEGTLVNIVLDGEISGGAGSWQLHSGFYGEDPEYDGLLSYSNSAGRLNYLVSAQFGPYNRGNKIDRYEEYRSPETAALTERREILAYELDEALILNGSTGWSFDNGDTLNVNARIADREKNYKETTQAFVIGGAGTDTLQDFSRLTGLDWELGGDLEQGLGSGTLKTRLIYTRKDQL
;
A
#
# COMPACT_ATOMS: atom_id res chain seq x y z
N MET A 1 -21.15 39.83 -7.72
CA MET A 1 -21.84 38.60 -7.26
C MET A 1 -21.22 38.21 -5.92
N ARG A 2 -22.03 38.00 -4.87
CA ARG A 2 -21.57 37.87 -3.47
C ARG A 2 -20.63 36.67 -3.29
N SER A 3 -19.41 36.91 -2.81
CA SER A 3 -18.47 35.88 -2.37
C SER A 3 -18.98 35.24 -1.07
N LYS A 4 -19.25 33.93 -1.10
CA LYS A 4 -19.45 33.14 0.11
C LYS A 4 -18.10 32.49 0.45
N ASN A 5 -17.44 33.03 1.47
CA ASN A 5 -16.32 32.36 2.13
C ASN A 5 -16.87 31.14 2.87
N LEU A 6 -16.47 29.93 2.49
CA LEU A 6 -16.61 28.74 3.34
C LEU A 6 -15.32 28.57 4.15
N PRO A 7 -15.41 28.21 5.45
CA PRO A 7 -14.23 28.07 6.28
C PRO A 7 -13.49 26.77 5.94
N SER A 8 -12.19 26.90 5.65
CA SER A 8 -11.24 25.78 5.61
C SER A 8 -11.06 25.24 7.03
N LEU A 9 -11.46 23.99 7.26
CA LEU A 9 -11.24 23.32 8.54
C LEU A 9 -9.80 22.79 8.58
N THR A 10 -8.86 23.63 9.00
CA THR A 10 -7.47 23.23 9.24
C THR A 10 -7.39 22.46 10.55
N LEU A 11 -7.23 21.14 10.47
CA LEU A 11 -7.01 20.29 11.63
C LEU A 11 -5.51 20.29 11.98
N CYS A 12 -5.07 21.23 12.84
CA CYS A 12 -3.72 21.23 13.40
C CYS A 12 -3.59 20.11 14.44
N PHE A 13 -2.82 19.06 14.14
CA PHE A 13 -2.37 18.09 15.14
C PHE A 13 -0.94 18.47 15.59
N ALA A 14 -0.81 18.99 16.81
CA ALA A 14 0.49 19.18 17.44
C ALA A 14 0.98 17.83 18.00
N LEU A 15 1.98 17.23 17.35
CA LEU A 15 2.63 16.01 17.84
C LEU A 15 3.83 16.39 18.71
N ALA A 16 3.71 16.23 20.02
CA ALA A 16 4.83 16.38 20.95
C ALA A 16 5.76 15.16 20.82
N LEU A 17 7.00 15.41 20.40
CA LEU A 17 8.03 14.38 20.23
C LEU A 17 8.83 14.21 21.53
N THR A 18 8.54 13.16 22.30
CA THR A 18 9.42 12.72 23.40
C THR A 18 10.40 11.68 22.86
N VAL A 19 11.67 12.07 22.73
CA VAL A 19 12.77 11.16 22.37
C VAL A 19 13.19 10.40 23.63
N VAL A 20 12.92 9.10 23.69
CA VAL A 20 13.54 8.19 24.67
C VAL A 20 14.69 7.49 23.97
N SER A 21 15.91 7.90 24.31
CA SER A 21 17.14 7.26 23.83
C SER A 21 17.46 6.05 24.73
N THR A 22 17.19 4.84 24.28
CA THR A 22 17.76 3.63 24.89
C THR A 22 18.98 3.20 24.09
N ALA A 23 20.16 3.35 24.69
CA ALA A 23 21.38 2.75 24.17
C ALA A 23 21.33 1.23 24.37
N PHE A 24 21.46 0.47 23.29
CA PHE A 24 21.66 -0.97 23.35
C PHE A 24 23.14 -1.28 23.17
N ALA A 25 23.73 -1.90 24.20
CA ALA A 25 25.02 -2.55 24.12
C ALA A 25 24.88 -3.82 23.26
N GLN A 26 25.82 -4.00 22.35
CA GLN A 26 25.88 -5.12 21.42
C GLN A 26 26.65 -6.26 22.11
N ASP A 27 25.95 -7.34 22.46
CA ASP A 27 26.59 -8.61 22.78
C ASP A 27 26.24 -9.61 21.67
N GLU A 28 27.27 -10.12 21.02
CA GLU A 28 27.21 -10.89 19.79
C GLU A 28 27.18 -12.39 20.16
N THR A 29 25.98 -12.91 20.40
CA THR A 29 25.77 -14.37 20.41
C THR A 29 24.85 -14.75 19.26
N ALA A 30 25.42 -15.47 18.29
CA ALA A 30 24.75 -16.04 17.14
C ALA A 30 23.50 -16.85 17.57
N ASN A 31 22.33 -16.25 17.41
CA ASN A 31 21.05 -16.93 17.65
C ASN A 31 20.67 -17.68 16.37
N GLN A 32 21.06 -18.95 16.29
CA GLN A 32 20.55 -19.85 15.25
C GLN A 32 19.06 -20.07 15.50
N SER A 33 18.22 -19.54 14.61
CA SER A 33 16.78 -19.84 14.57
C SER A 33 16.58 -21.35 14.37
N PRO A 34 15.51 -21.97 14.91
CA PRO A 34 15.31 -23.41 14.82
C PRO A 34 15.21 -23.84 13.36
N ASN A 35 15.97 -24.88 12.97
CA ASN A 35 15.89 -25.50 11.65
C ASN A 35 14.42 -25.73 11.25
N PRO A 36 13.89 -25.05 10.21
CA PRO A 36 12.47 -25.07 9.85
C PRO A 36 12.01 -26.38 9.18
N GLY A 37 12.75 -27.48 9.35
CA GLY A 37 12.40 -28.82 8.88
C GLY A 37 12.73 -29.09 7.42
N GLY A 38 13.90 -28.63 6.94
CA GLY A 38 14.30 -28.76 5.54
C GLY A 38 15.79 -29.03 5.32
N LYS A 39 16.17 -29.24 4.05
CA LYS A 39 17.56 -29.30 3.59
C LYS A 39 18.10 -27.90 3.38
N ALA A 40 19.24 -27.58 3.98
CA ALA A 40 19.93 -26.31 3.70
C ALA A 40 20.38 -26.26 2.24
N VAL A 41 19.98 -25.22 1.51
CA VAL A 41 20.37 -24.97 0.12
C VAL A 41 21.34 -23.79 -0.01
N ALA A 42 21.34 -22.89 0.97
CA ALA A 42 22.33 -21.83 1.17
C ALA A 42 22.32 -21.40 2.66
N ALA A 43 23.25 -20.54 3.07
CA ALA A 43 23.23 -19.97 4.42
C ALA A 43 21.91 -19.20 4.65
N GLY A 44 21.16 -19.59 5.70
CA GLY A 44 19.84 -19.01 6.00
C GLY A 44 18.73 -19.39 5.01
N VAL A 45 18.94 -20.37 4.11
CA VAL A 45 17.93 -20.81 3.15
C VAL A 45 17.71 -22.33 3.21
N TRP A 46 16.46 -22.73 3.41
CA TRP A 46 16.05 -24.11 3.62
C TRP A 46 14.97 -24.53 2.63
N ALA A 47 15.10 -25.69 2.01
CA ALA A 47 14.08 -26.29 1.15
C ALA A 47 13.42 -27.49 1.84
N SER A 48 12.09 -27.62 1.72
CA SER A 48 11.38 -28.83 2.15
C SER A 48 11.80 -30.03 1.31
N GLU A 49 11.60 -31.24 1.85
CA GLU A 49 12.03 -32.50 1.20
C GLU A 49 11.40 -32.73 -0.18
N ASP A 50 10.15 -32.27 -0.35
CA ASP A 50 9.38 -32.33 -1.60
C ASP A 50 9.63 -31.14 -2.53
N GLY A 51 10.45 -30.16 -2.12
CA GLY A 51 10.72 -28.94 -2.86
C GLY A 51 9.53 -27.96 -2.97
N SER A 52 8.43 -28.23 -2.28
CA SER A 52 7.22 -27.40 -2.31
C SER A 52 7.34 -26.12 -1.48
N LYS A 53 8.30 -26.03 -0.55
CA LYS A 53 8.54 -24.85 0.29
C LYS A 53 10.01 -24.49 0.36
N VAL A 54 10.34 -23.23 0.10
CA VAL A 54 11.67 -22.66 0.32
C VAL A 54 11.57 -21.55 1.37
N THR A 55 12.36 -21.63 2.42
CA THR A 55 12.34 -20.73 3.58
C THR A 55 13.61 -19.90 3.59
N TYR A 56 13.48 -18.58 3.58
CA TYR A 56 14.55 -17.60 3.70
C TYR A 56 14.47 -16.98 5.09
N GLU A 57 15.45 -17.26 5.96
CA GLU A 57 15.56 -16.65 7.27
C GLU A 57 15.90 -15.16 7.17
N ALA A 58 15.57 -14.37 8.19
CA ALA A 58 15.95 -12.96 8.25
C ALA A 58 17.48 -12.76 8.05
N SER A 59 18.27 -13.70 8.59
CA SER A 59 19.73 -13.75 8.49
C SER A 59 20.24 -13.71 7.04
N TYR A 60 19.54 -14.37 6.10
CA TYR A 60 19.87 -14.38 4.68
C TYR A 60 19.90 -12.97 4.08
N PHE A 61 19.02 -12.08 4.56
CA PHE A 61 18.87 -10.75 3.98
C PHE A 61 19.81 -9.70 4.54
N THR A 62 20.51 -9.99 5.65
CA THR A 62 21.37 -9.02 6.35
C THR A 62 22.41 -8.35 5.46
N THR A 63 23.00 -9.10 4.52
CA THR A 63 23.97 -8.60 3.53
C THR A 63 23.41 -7.49 2.63
N TYR A 64 22.08 -7.45 2.42
CA TYR A 64 21.43 -6.49 1.54
C TYR A 64 20.88 -5.25 2.28
N GLN A 65 21.06 -5.18 3.59
CA GLN A 65 20.59 -4.08 4.44
C GLN A 65 19.13 -3.67 4.18
N PRO A 66 18.16 -4.62 4.16
CA PRO A 66 16.76 -4.30 3.91
C PRO A 66 16.19 -3.44 5.03
N VAL A 67 15.34 -2.48 4.67
CA VAL A 67 14.58 -1.68 5.66
C VAL A 67 13.18 -2.28 5.84
N THR A 68 12.61 -2.81 4.77
CA THR A 68 11.23 -3.33 4.74
C THR A 68 11.16 -4.77 4.25
N ALA A 69 10.03 -5.46 4.52
CA ALA A 69 9.74 -6.77 3.95
C ALA A 69 9.65 -6.68 2.41
N ALA A 70 9.22 -5.56 1.85
CA ALA A 70 9.26 -5.33 0.40
C ALA A 70 10.69 -5.38 -0.15
N ASP A 71 11.68 -4.87 0.58
CA ASP A 71 13.08 -4.96 0.18
C ASP A 71 13.58 -6.41 0.25
N MET A 72 13.21 -7.15 1.30
CA MET A 72 13.52 -8.58 1.39
C MET A 72 12.91 -9.37 0.23
N LEU A 73 11.64 -9.12 -0.12
CA LEU A 73 10.95 -9.79 -1.21
C LEU A 73 11.61 -9.58 -2.58
N ARG A 74 12.25 -8.44 -2.83
CA ARG A 74 12.97 -8.17 -4.08
C ARG A 74 14.17 -9.10 -4.29
N TRP A 75 14.75 -9.62 -3.20
CA TRP A 75 15.88 -10.56 -3.24
C TRP A 75 15.44 -12.02 -3.33
N ILE A 76 14.14 -12.28 -3.31
CA ILE A 76 13.59 -13.63 -3.48
C ILE A 76 13.32 -13.87 -4.98
N PRO A 77 13.74 -15.01 -5.55
CA PRO A 77 13.38 -15.39 -6.92
C PRO A 77 11.87 -15.40 -7.14
N GLY A 78 11.39 -14.57 -8.08
CA GLY A 78 9.96 -14.35 -8.35
C GLY A 78 9.24 -13.43 -7.35
N GLY A 79 9.90 -13.03 -6.25
CA GLY A 79 9.33 -12.16 -5.22
C GLY A 79 9.18 -10.70 -5.68
N ALA A 80 10.02 -10.23 -6.61
CA ALA A 80 9.90 -8.90 -7.20
C ALA A 80 8.57 -8.69 -7.96
N GLU A 81 7.97 -9.75 -8.51
CA GLU A 81 6.66 -9.69 -9.19
C GLU A 81 5.50 -9.45 -8.19
N LEU A 82 5.69 -9.87 -6.94
CA LEU A 82 4.75 -9.72 -5.83
C LEU A 82 4.82 -8.34 -5.17
N VAL A 83 5.89 -7.58 -5.44
CA VAL A 83 6.04 -6.19 -5.00
C VAL A 83 5.67 -5.26 -6.18
N PRO A 84 4.46 -4.66 -6.20
CA PRO A 84 4.08 -3.62 -7.14
C PRO A 84 5.21 -2.62 -7.40
N SER A 85 5.64 -2.55 -8.66
CA SER A 85 6.58 -1.54 -9.13
C SER A 85 5.80 -0.25 -9.40
N GLY A 86 5.77 0.64 -8.41
CA GLY A 86 5.30 2.02 -8.52
C GLY A 86 3.81 2.25 -8.21
N PRO A 87 3.39 3.52 -8.04
CA PRO A 87 2.01 3.90 -7.82
C PRO A 87 1.20 3.56 -9.08
N ARG A 88 0.55 2.39 -9.06
CA ARG A 88 -0.39 2.05 -10.12
C ARG A 88 -1.58 2.97 -9.95
N ARG A 89 -1.84 3.81 -10.98
CA ARG A 89 -3.12 4.50 -11.12
C ARG A 89 -4.21 3.45 -10.91
N ASN A 90 -5.13 3.76 -10.01
CA ASN A 90 -6.39 3.04 -9.86
C ASN A 90 -7.22 3.25 -11.14
N ASN A 91 -6.79 2.67 -12.27
CA ASN A 91 -7.69 2.48 -13.39
C ASN A 91 -8.62 1.34 -12.98
N ASP A 92 -9.76 1.76 -12.45
CA ASP A 92 -10.92 0.96 -12.05
C ASP A 92 -11.67 0.37 -13.27
N SER A 93 -10.94 0.04 -14.34
CA SER A 93 -11.49 -0.54 -15.56
C SER A 93 -11.01 -2.00 -15.70
N ASP A 94 -11.92 -2.91 -15.37
CA ASP A 94 -11.97 -4.29 -15.90
C ASP A 94 -10.92 -5.31 -15.43
N LYS A 95 -10.75 -5.46 -14.11
CA LYS A 95 -10.47 -6.81 -13.56
C LYS A 95 -11.76 -7.40 -13.01
N ARG A 96 -12.44 -8.17 -13.87
CA ARG A 96 -13.54 -9.08 -13.50
C ARG A 96 -13.07 -9.97 -12.35
N GLY A 97 -14.01 -10.34 -11.48
CA GLY A 97 -13.81 -10.87 -10.14
C GLY A 97 -12.64 -11.86 -9.96
N PHE A 98 -12.12 -11.85 -8.73
CA PHE A 98 -10.99 -12.62 -8.19
C PHE A 98 -9.61 -12.04 -8.52
N GLY A 99 -8.89 -11.62 -7.47
CA GLY A 99 -7.72 -10.76 -7.54
C GLY A 99 -6.48 -11.47 -8.06
N SER A 100 -5.94 -11.00 -9.19
CA SER A 100 -4.70 -11.54 -9.77
C SER A 100 -3.41 -11.03 -9.09
N GLY A 101 -3.47 -10.63 -7.81
CA GLY A 101 -2.31 -10.07 -7.11
C GLY A 101 -2.41 -10.20 -5.60
N GLY A 102 -3.62 -9.99 -5.05
CA GLY A 102 -3.98 -10.15 -3.63
C GLY A 102 -3.77 -11.55 -3.04
N ASP A 103 -3.84 -12.57 -3.89
CA ASP A 103 -3.99 -13.95 -3.43
C ASP A 103 -2.68 -14.70 -3.19
N GLN A 104 -1.54 -14.06 -3.46
CA GLN A 104 -0.22 -14.69 -3.46
C GLN A 104 0.63 -14.38 -2.23
N VAL A 105 0.21 -13.43 -1.37
CA VAL A 105 0.97 -13.07 -0.16
C VAL A 105 0.17 -13.35 1.11
N LEU A 106 0.82 -14.01 2.06
CA LEU A 106 0.34 -14.32 3.40
C LEU A 106 1.22 -13.62 4.44
N ILE A 107 0.61 -13.21 5.55
CA ILE A 107 1.33 -12.80 6.77
C ILE A 107 0.96 -13.80 7.86
N ASN A 108 1.96 -14.45 8.47
CA ASN A 108 1.75 -15.48 9.50
C ASN A 108 0.74 -16.56 9.08
N GLY A 109 0.81 -16.99 7.82
CA GLY A 109 -0.09 -17.99 7.23
C GLY A 109 -1.48 -17.48 6.86
N LYS A 110 -1.76 -16.18 7.05
CA LYS A 110 -3.07 -15.58 6.82
C LYS A 110 -3.08 -14.67 5.59
N ARG A 111 -4.16 -14.72 4.80
CA ARG A 111 -4.36 -13.86 3.64
C ARG A 111 -4.62 -12.42 4.07
N ILE A 112 -3.95 -11.48 3.43
CA ILE A 112 -4.36 -10.08 3.47
C ILE A 112 -5.51 -9.93 2.47
N SER A 113 -6.75 -9.97 2.95
CA SER A 113 -7.92 -9.78 2.09
C SER A 113 -8.26 -8.28 1.97
N GLY A 114 -8.46 -7.83 0.74
CA GLY A 114 -8.98 -6.50 0.43
C GLY A 114 -8.86 -6.22 -1.06
N LYS A 115 -9.97 -5.88 -1.74
CA LYS A 115 -9.97 -5.58 -3.18
C LYS A 115 -9.09 -4.38 -3.50
N SER A 116 -8.94 -3.47 -2.53
CA SER A 116 -8.18 -2.23 -2.59
C SER A 116 -6.84 -2.27 -1.82
N ASN A 117 -6.50 -3.39 -1.18
CA ASN A 117 -5.23 -3.52 -0.48
C ASN A 117 -4.11 -3.85 -1.47
N ASP A 118 -3.32 -2.83 -1.80
CA ASP A 118 -2.09 -3.02 -2.54
C ASP A 118 -1.06 -3.74 -1.67
N ILE A 119 -0.75 -5.00 -2.01
CA ILE A 119 0.21 -5.85 -1.29
C ILE A 119 1.59 -5.19 -1.22
N GLY A 120 2.03 -4.52 -2.28
CA GLY A 120 3.33 -3.84 -2.28
C GLY A 120 3.41 -2.78 -1.19
N SER A 121 2.38 -1.95 -1.10
CA SER A 121 2.20 -0.99 -0.02
C SER A 121 2.15 -1.67 1.36
N ALA A 122 1.52 -2.85 1.48
CA ALA A 122 1.48 -3.59 2.75
C ALA A 122 2.86 -4.14 3.16
N MET A 123 3.66 -4.58 2.20
CA MET A 123 5.01 -5.12 2.47
C MET A 123 6.03 -4.02 2.76
N GLN A 124 5.85 -2.83 2.17
CA GLN A 124 6.61 -1.63 2.53
C GLN A 124 6.37 -1.20 3.99
N ARG A 125 5.25 -1.61 4.60
CA ARG A 125 4.89 -1.28 5.99
C ARG A 125 5.47 -2.24 7.03
N ILE A 126 5.93 -3.42 6.64
CA ILE A 126 6.50 -4.42 7.56
C ILE A 126 8.01 -4.18 7.63
N GLN A 127 8.55 -3.98 8.83
CA GLN A 127 9.98 -3.80 9.03
C GLN A 127 10.74 -5.11 8.82
N ALA A 128 11.93 -5.00 8.23
CA ALA A 128 12.84 -6.14 8.08
C ALA A 128 13.13 -6.83 9.42
N ASN A 129 13.30 -6.07 10.50
CA ASN A 129 13.58 -6.63 11.84
C ASN A 129 12.38 -7.34 12.49
N ALA A 130 11.16 -7.13 11.99
CA ALA A 130 9.97 -7.82 12.46
C ALA A 130 9.75 -9.15 11.72
N VAL A 131 10.49 -9.39 10.63
CA VAL A 131 10.38 -10.60 9.83
C VAL A 131 11.32 -11.64 10.40
N SER A 132 10.76 -12.74 10.88
CA SER A 132 11.50 -13.95 11.28
C SER A 132 12.07 -14.66 10.05
N ARG A 133 11.20 -14.88 9.06
CA ARG A 133 11.51 -15.59 7.82
C ARG A 133 10.45 -15.33 6.76
N ILE A 134 10.83 -15.58 5.51
CA ILE A 134 9.93 -15.55 4.35
C ILE A 134 9.89 -16.95 3.73
N GLU A 135 8.69 -17.50 3.60
CA GLU A 135 8.45 -18.83 3.03
C GLU A 135 7.85 -18.70 1.64
N VAL A 136 8.52 -19.21 0.63
CA VAL A 136 8.03 -19.35 -0.74
C VAL A 136 7.44 -20.73 -0.91
N ILE A 137 6.14 -20.80 -1.14
CA ILE A 137 5.37 -22.05 -1.26
C ILE A 137 4.98 -22.23 -2.73
N ARG A 138 5.28 -23.39 -3.30
CA ARG A 138 5.01 -23.78 -4.68
C ARG A 138 4.09 -25.01 -4.66
N GLY A 139 2.88 -24.88 -5.21
CA GLY A 139 1.89 -25.95 -5.25
C GLY A 139 1.06 -26.08 -3.96
N THR A 140 0.39 -27.23 -3.80
CA THR A 140 -0.52 -27.51 -2.67
C THR A 140 0.23 -28.16 -1.50
N THR A 141 0.68 -27.37 -0.52
CA THR A 141 1.24 -27.92 0.73
C THR A 141 0.12 -28.23 1.74
N ALA A 142 0.17 -29.40 2.38
CA ALA A 142 -0.76 -29.77 3.46
C ALA A 142 -0.55 -28.85 4.70
N GLY A 143 -1.64 -28.26 5.21
CA GLY A 143 -1.61 -27.40 6.40
C GLY A 143 -1.67 -25.88 6.16
N LEU A 144 -1.80 -25.44 4.89
CA LEU A 144 -2.02 -24.05 4.51
C LEU A 144 -3.37 -23.93 3.77
N ASP A 145 -4.21 -22.95 4.13
CA ASP A 145 -5.54 -22.71 3.52
C ASP A 145 -5.43 -22.05 2.13
N VAL A 146 -4.77 -22.74 1.19
CA VAL A 146 -4.66 -22.25 -0.19
C VAL A 146 -4.66 -23.38 -1.21
N ARG A 147 -5.68 -23.39 -2.08
CA ARG A 147 -5.64 -24.05 -3.39
C ARG A 147 -5.51 -22.96 -4.46
N SER A 148 -4.28 -22.59 -4.81
CA SER A 148 -4.01 -21.64 -5.89
C SER A 148 -2.92 -22.24 -6.78
N GLU A 149 -3.11 -22.22 -8.10
CA GLU A 149 -2.17 -22.74 -9.10
C GLU A 149 -0.94 -21.81 -9.29
N GLY A 150 -0.36 -21.29 -8.21
CA GLY A 150 0.74 -20.30 -8.27
C GLY A 150 1.67 -20.31 -7.07
N THR A 151 2.81 -19.63 -7.21
CA THR A 151 3.77 -19.39 -6.11
C THR A 151 3.16 -18.45 -5.08
N LEU A 152 3.14 -18.88 -3.81
CA LEU A 152 2.70 -18.12 -2.64
C LEU A 152 3.92 -17.67 -1.84
N VAL A 153 3.80 -16.54 -1.17
CA VAL A 153 4.82 -16.06 -0.23
C VAL A 153 4.20 -15.77 1.12
N ASN A 154 4.67 -16.45 2.15
CA ASN A 154 4.26 -16.23 3.54
C ASN A 154 5.37 -15.50 4.29
N ILE A 155 5.07 -14.30 4.78
CA ILE A 155 5.97 -13.53 5.64
C ILE A 155 5.62 -13.86 7.07
N VAL A 156 6.55 -14.54 7.75
CA VAL A 156 6.40 -14.92 9.13
C VAL A 156 7.11 -13.88 9.98
N LEU A 157 6.34 -13.23 10.85
CA LEU A 157 6.83 -12.23 11.77
C LEU A 157 7.41 -12.92 13.02
N ASP A 158 8.41 -12.33 13.65
CA ASP A 158 8.94 -12.84 14.91
C ASP A 158 7.88 -12.72 16.01
N GLY A 159 7.49 -13.87 16.57
CA GLY A 159 6.60 -13.92 17.73
C GLY A 159 7.30 -13.65 19.06
N GLU A 160 8.64 -13.57 19.06
CA GLU A 160 9.49 -13.41 20.24
C GLU A 160 9.94 -11.98 20.51
N ILE A 161 9.66 -11.01 19.62
CA ILE A 161 9.78 -9.61 20.02
C ILE A 161 8.59 -9.32 20.93
N SER A 162 8.82 -9.42 22.24
CA SER A 162 7.86 -8.99 23.26
C SER A 162 7.66 -7.47 23.15
N GLY A 163 6.82 -7.04 22.22
CA GLY A 163 6.58 -5.62 21.93
C GLY A 163 6.19 -5.42 20.47
N GLY A 164 5.24 -4.51 20.21
CA GLY A 164 4.81 -4.24 18.84
C GLY A 164 5.92 -3.65 17.98
N ALA A 165 5.83 -3.88 16.68
CA ALA A 165 6.73 -3.34 15.67
C ALA A 165 6.05 -2.17 14.95
N GLY A 166 6.75 -1.06 14.82
CA GLY A 166 6.27 0.11 14.09
C GLY A 166 7.24 0.56 13.01
N SER A 167 6.72 1.21 11.97
CA SER A 167 7.54 1.89 10.98
C SER A 167 6.94 3.22 10.58
N TRP A 168 7.79 4.15 10.19
CA TRP A 168 7.35 5.41 9.62
C TRP A 168 8.25 5.82 8.47
N GLN A 169 7.66 6.52 7.51
CA GLN A 169 8.33 7.14 6.38
C GLN A 169 7.73 8.53 6.19
N LEU A 170 8.60 9.47 5.83
CA LEU A 170 8.21 10.82 5.48
C LEU A 170 9.06 11.24 4.28
N HIS A 171 8.40 11.70 3.24
CA HIS A 171 9.04 12.24 2.05
C HIS A 171 8.57 13.67 1.84
N SER A 172 9.44 14.45 1.22
CA SER A 172 9.10 15.78 0.72
C SER A 172 9.59 15.87 -0.72
N GLY A 173 8.77 16.47 -1.57
CA GLY A 173 9.08 16.66 -2.98
C GLY A 173 8.30 17.83 -3.54
N PHE A 174 8.75 18.34 -4.69
CA PHE A 174 8.00 19.34 -5.43
C PHE A 174 7.09 18.62 -6.42
N TYR A 175 5.78 18.85 -6.29
CA TYR A 175 4.76 18.27 -7.16
C TYR A 175 4.02 19.44 -7.84
N GLY A 176 4.44 19.77 -9.06
CA GLY A 176 4.10 21.07 -9.66
C GLY A 176 5.08 22.16 -9.20
N GLU A 177 4.56 23.27 -8.68
CA GLU A 177 5.37 24.42 -8.22
C GLU A 177 5.49 24.47 -6.68
N ASP A 178 4.64 23.75 -5.96
CA ASP A 178 4.57 23.76 -4.50
C ASP A 178 5.25 22.50 -3.89
N PRO A 179 5.87 22.63 -2.70
CA PRO A 179 6.40 21.48 -1.96
C PRO A 179 5.25 20.72 -1.30
N GLU A 180 5.17 19.42 -1.55
CA GLU A 180 4.26 18.52 -0.84
C GLU A 180 5.02 17.55 0.06
N TYR A 181 4.24 16.92 0.93
CA TYR A 181 4.70 15.89 1.85
C TYR A 181 3.83 14.66 1.71
N ASP A 182 4.47 13.50 1.66
CA ASP A 182 3.80 12.22 1.80
C ASP A 182 4.44 11.43 2.92
N GLY A 183 3.63 10.58 3.54
CA GLY A 183 4.08 9.82 4.68
C GLY A 183 3.27 8.58 4.90
N LEU A 184 3.91 7.64 5.60
CA LEU A 184 3.34 6.37 5.95
C LEU A 184 3.74 6.06 7.39
N LEU A 185 2.77 5.64 8.19
CA LEU A 185 2.96 5.10 9.53
C LEU A 185 2.32 3.72 9.60
N SER A 186 3.00 2.76 10.20
CA SER A 186 2.44 1.44 10.48
C SER A 186 2.82 0.98 11.89
N TYR A 187 1.94 0.20 12.48
CA TYR A 187 2.19 -0.48 13.75
C TYR A 187 1.49 -1.82 13.75
N SER A 188 2.21 -2.87 14.13
CA SER A 188 1.68 -4.21 14.34
C SER A 188 2.06 -4.72 15.72
N ASN A 189 1.19 -5.53 16.31
CA ASN A 189 1.48 -6.17 17.58
C ASN A 189 0.63 -7.43 17.75
N SER A 190 0.99 -8.23 18.75
CA SER A 190 0.16 -9.29 19.29
C SER A 190 -0.17 -9.01 20.75
N ALA A 191 -1.40 -9.35 21.15
CA ALA A 191 -1.89 -9.29 22.51
C ALA A 191 -2.60 -10.62 22.80
N GLY A 192 -1.83 -11.61 23.25
CA GLY A 192 -2.33 -12.97 23.46
C GLY A 192 -2.84 -13.58 22.14
N ARG A 193 -4.15 -13.82 22.07
CA ARG A 193 -4.84 -14.43 20.93
C ARG A 193 -5.15 -13.45 19.79
N LEU A 194 -4.96 -12.16 20.03
CA LEU A 194 -5.18 -11.09 19.06
C LEU A 194 -3.87 -10.73 18.37
N ASN A 195 -3.87 -10.69 17.04
CA ASN A 195 -2.86 -10.01 16.23
C ASN A 195 -3.51 -8.86 15.50
N TYR A 196 -2.84 -7.72 15.41
CA TYR A 196 -3.35 -6.58 14.66
C TYR A 196 -2.23 -5.81 13.95
N LEU A 197 -2.59 -5.18 12.85
CA LEU A 197 -1.78 -4.23 12.09
C LEU A 197 -2.66 -3.03 11.76
N VAL A 198 -2.18 -1.83 12.09
CA VAL A 198 -2.80 -0.56 11.72
C VAL A 198 -1.81 0.26 10.91
N SER A 199 -2.31 1.02 9.95
CA SER A 199 -1.49 1.94 9.16
C SER A 199 -2.25 3.18 8.74
N ALA A 200 -1.52 4.27 8.59
CA ALA A 200 -1.98 5.53 8.04
C ALA A 200 -1.02 5.98 6.95
N GLN A 201 -1.54 6.37 5.80
CA GLN A 201 -0.78 6.95 4.69
C GLN A 201 -1.42 8.27 4.31
N PHE A 202 -0.62 9.31 4.11
CA PHE A 202 -1.11 10.62 3.68
C PHE A 202 -0.22 11.19 2.58
N GLY A 203 -0.76 12.16 1.84
CA GLY A 203 -0.03 12.95 0.85
C GLY A 203 -0.48 12.67 -0.58
N PRO A 204 0.24 13.23 -1.56
CA PRO A 204 -0.09 13.08 -2.96
C PRO A 204 0.14 11.64 -3.45
N TYR A 205 -0.89 11.07 -4.08
CA TYR A 205 -0.85 9.74 -4.72
C TYR A 205 -0.43 9.80 -6.19
N ASN A 206 -0.51 10.98 -6.81
CA ASN A 206 0.11 11.26 -8.10
C ASN A 206 1.29 12.21 -7.89
N ARG A 207 2.20 12.32 -8.87
CA ARG A 207 3.35 13.21 -8.74
C ARG A 207 3.06 14.67 -9.15
N GLY A 208 1.80 15.11 -9.09
CA GLY A 208 1.36 16.33 -9.74
C GLY A 208 1.48 16.21 -11.26
N ASN A 209 0.37 16.00 -11.96
CA ASN A 209 0.40 16.01 -13.42
C ASN A 209 0.42 17.47 -13.90
N LYS A 210 1.40 17.80 -14.73
CA LYS A 210 1.45 19.07 -15.46
C LYS A 210 1.10 18.83 -16.92
N ILE A 211 0.11 19.56 -17.42
CA ILE A 211 -0.22 19.64 -18.84
C ILE A 211 0.19 21.02 -19.32
N ASP A 212 1.07 21.05 -20.31
CA ASP A 212 1.47 22.24 -21.04
C ASP A 212 1.09 22.04 -22.50
N ARG A 213 0.08 22.78 -22.96
CA ARG A 213 -0.53 22.62 -24.30
C ARG A 213 -0.65 23.97 -24.96
N TYR A 214 -0.38 24.01 -26.26
CA TYR A 214 -0.77 25.15 -27.09
C TYR A 214 -1.82 24.72 -28.11
N GLU A 215 -2.73 25.63 -28.43
CA GLU A 215 -3.76 25.44 -29.45
C GLU A 215 -3.70 26.59 -30.44
N GLU A 216 -3.90 26.29 -31.72
CA GLU A 216 -3.99 27.30 -32.78
C GLU A 216 -5.34 27.15 -33.49
N TYR A 217 -6.04 28.27 -33.62
CA TYR A 217 -7.26 28.36 -34.39
C TYR A 217 -6.99 29.11 -35.69
N ARG A 218 -7.45 28.54 -36.80
CA ARG A 218 -7.24 29.07 -38.15
C ARG A 218 -8.55 29.21 -38.88
N SER A 219 -8.66 30.23 -39.74
CA SER A 219 -9.83 30.40 -40.62
C SER A 219 -9.97 29.19 -41.54
N PRO A 220 -11.16 28.57 -41.65
CA PRO A 220 -11.40 27.46 -42.56
C PRO A 220 -11.17 27.82 -44.04
N GLU A 221 -11.41 29.08 -44.42
CA GLU A 221 -11.34 29.54 -45.81
C GLU A 221 -9.91 29.93 -46.23
N THR A 222 -9.16 30.56 -45.33
CA THR A 222 -7.87 31.18 -45.66
C THR A 222 -6.67 30.49 -44.99
N ALA A 223 -6.90 29.58 -44.06
CA ALA A 223 -5.89 28.98 -43.18
C ALA A 223 -5.07 29.99 -42.34
N ALA A 224 -5.47 31.28 -42.36
CA ALA A 224 -4.84 32.32 -41.56
C ALA A 224 -5.06 32.06 -40.07
N LEU A 225 -4.03 32.30 -39.25
CA LEU A 225 -4.11 32.18 -37.80
C LEU A 225 -5.02 33.28 -37.25
N THR A 226 -6.04 32.89 -36.48
CA THR A 226 -6.99 33.81 -35.86
C THR A 226 -6.77 33.92 -34.36
N GLU A 227 -6.35 32.84 -33.71
CA GLU A 227 -6.15 32.80 -32.26
C GLU A 227 -5.10 31.75 -31.89
N ARG A 228 -4.31 32.04 -30.88
CA ARG A 228 -3.44 31.08 -30.19
C ARG A 228 -3.86 30.98 -28.73
N ARG A 229 -3.90 29.78 -28.18
CA ARG A 229 -4.06 29.56 -26.73
C ARG A 229 -2.84 28.88 -26.16
N GLU A 230 -2.43 29.30 -24.99
CA GLU A 230 -1.48 28.60 -24.13
C GLU A 230 -2.22 28.12 -22.90
N ILE A 231 -2.17 26.82 -22.64
CA ILE A 231 -2.95 26.16 -21.61
C ILE A 231 -1.99 25.45 -20.68
N LEU A 232 -2.03 25.86 -19.42
CA LEU A 232 -1.25 25.28 -18.34
C LEU A 232 -2.21 24.69 -17.32
N ALA A 233 -2.22 23.37 -17.18
CA ALA A 233 -3.03 22.69 -16.19
C ALA A 233 -2.19 21.88 -15.19
N TYR A 234 -2.60 21.92 -13.94
CA TYR A 234 -2.03 21.17 -12.84
C TYR A 234 -3.13 20.30 -12.21
N GLU A 235 -2.81 19.03 -11.99
CA GLU A 235 -3.68 18.07 -11.32
C GLU A 235 -2.92 17.41 -10.17
N LEU A 236 -3.46 17.51 -8.96
CA LEU A 236 -2.93 16.88 -7.76
C LEU A 236 -3.99 16.00 -7.13
N ASP A 237 -3.65 14.73 -6.92
CA ASP A 237 -4.50 13.76 -6.24
C ASP A 237 -3.90 13.46 -4.88
N GLU A 238 -4.62 13.76 -3.80
CA GLU A 238 -4.20 13.55 -2.43
C GLU A 238 -5.13 12.56 -1.74
N ALA A 239 -4.61 11.81 -0.76
CA ALA A 239 -5.48 11.02 0.09
C ALA A 239 -4.91 10.78 1.48
N LEU A 240 -5.80 10.69 2.47
CA LEU A 240 -5.54 10.06 3.76
C LEU A 240 -6.14 8.65 3.74
N ILE A 241 -5.29 7.64 3.86
CA ILE A 241 -5.67 6.23 3.81
C ILE A 241 -5.34 5.55 5.12
N LEU A 242 -6.37 5.04 5.79
CA LEU A 242 -6.26 4.25 7.00
C LEU A 242 -6.53 2.78 6.66
N ASN A 243 -5.67 1.87 7.09
CA ASN A 243 -5.90 0.44 6.97
C ASN A 243 -5.76 -0.23 8.34
N GLY A 244 -6.64 -1.19 8.63
CA GLY A 244 -6.60 -2.05 9.80
C GLY A 244 -6.75 -3.50 9.39
N SER A 245 -5.96 -4.37 10.00
CA SER A 245 -6.07 -5.82 9.88
C SER A 245 -5.99 -6.43 11.26
N THR A 246 -6.89 -7.36 11.57
CA THR A 246 -6.92 -8.04 12.85
C THR A 246 -7.24 -9.51 12.67
N GLY A 247 -6.58 -10.35 13.45
CA GLY A 247 -6.84 -11.78 13.52
C GLY A 247 -6.98 -12.22 14.96
N TRP A 248 -8.00 -13.01 15.24
CA TRP A 248 -8.28 -13.60 16.53
C TRP A 248 -8.28 -15.11 16.41
N SER A 249 -7.55 -15.80 17.28
CA SER A 249 -7.63 -17.25 17.43
C SER A 249 -8.43 -17.60 18.69
N PHE A 250 -9.51 -18.37 18.58
CA PHE A 250 -10.36 -18.75 19.70
C PHE A 250 -9.86 -20.02 20.39
N ASP A 251 -10.26 -20.27 21.64
CA ASP A 251 -9.81 -21.43 22.42
C ASP A 251 -10.21 -22.76 21.82
N ASN A 252 -11.32 -22.79 21.08
CA ASN A 252 -11.82 -23.96 20.38
C ASN A 252 -11.11 -24.24 19.04
N GLY A 253 -10.09 -23.44 18.67
CA GLY A 253 -9.36 -23.58 17.41
C GLY A 253 -9.94 -22.77 16.25
N ASP A 254 -11.10 -22.12 16.42
CA ASP A 254 -11.67 -21.25 15.41
C ASP A 254 -10.79 -20.01 15.18
N THR A 255 -10.90 -19.39 14.00
CA THR A 255 -10.19 -18.15 13.70
C THR A 255 -11.11 -17.11 13.06
N LEU A 256 -11.01 -15.86 13.50
CA LEU A 256 -11.66 -14.70 12.90
C LEU A 256 -10.60 -13.77 12.34
N ASN A 257 -10.78 -13.32 11.10
CA ASN A 257 -9.96 -12.29 10.48
C ASN A 257 -10.86 -11.15 10.03
N VAL A 258 -10.46 -9.90 10.29
CA VAL A 258 -11.19 -8.70 9.88
C VAL A 258 -10.20 -7.70 9.30
N ASN A 259 -10.55 -7.11 8.16
CA ASN A 259 -9.79 -6.11 7.45
C ASN A 259 -10.68 -4.89 7.20
N ALA A 260 -10.14 -3.69 7.41
CA ALA A 260 -10.85 -2.44 7.18
C ALA A 260 -9.94 -1.45 6.46
N ARG A 261 -10.53 -0.66 5.58
CA ARG A 261 -9.88 0.45 4.88
C ARG A 261 -10.82 1.64 4.83
N ILE A 262 -10.27 2.82 5.06
CA ILE A 262 -10.91 4.10 4.79
C ILE A 262 -9.93 4.93 3.97
N ALA A 263 -10.39 5.56 2.90
CA ALA A 263 -9.59 6.49 2.10
C ALA A 263 -10.40 7.76 1.85
N ASP A 264 -9.99 8.85 2.49
CA ASP A 264 -10.47 10.20 2.20
C ASP A 264 -9.59 10.77 1.10
N ARG A 265 -10.19 11.10 -0.04
CA ARG A 265 -9.48 11.49 -1.25
C ARG A 265 -9.90 12.86 -1.72
N GLU A 266 -8.93 13.57 -2.24
CA GLU A 266 -9.10 14.86 -2.86
C GLU A 266 -8.41 14.91 -4.21
N LYS A 267 -9.09 15.47 -5.20
CA LYS A 267 -8.54 15.75 -6.52
C LYS A 267 -8.71 17.23 -6.80
N ASN A 268 -7.58 17.91 -6.94
CA ASN A 268 -7.49 19.32 -7.28
C ASN A 268 -7.03 19.46 -8.74
N TYR A 269 -7.80 20.20 -9.53
CA TYR A 269 -7.46 20.55 -10.91
C TYR A 269 -7.48 22.06 -11.04
N LYS A 270 -6.41 22.63 -11.60
CA LYS A 270 -6.29 24.05 -11.90
C LYS A 270 -5.78 24.21 -13.32
N GLU A 271 -6.54 24.89 -14.17
CA GLU A 271 -6.15 25.23 -15.54
C GLU A 271 -6.08 26.74 -15.68
N THR A 272 -5.04 27.23 -16.33
CA THR A 272 -4.92 28.61 -16.79
C THR A 272 -4.75 28.60 -18.30
N THR A 273 -5.66 29.29 -18.99
CA THR A 273 -5.64 29.46 -20.44
C THR A 273 -5.40 30.93 -20.77
N GLN A 274 -4.31 31.21 -21.49
CA GLN A 274 -4.03 32.52 -22.07
C GLN A 274 -4.35 32.50 -23.56
N ALA A 275 -5.34 33.29 -23.98
CA ALA A 275 -5.77 33.40 -25.36
C ALA A 275 -5.25 34.70 -26.00
N PHE A 276 -4.65 34.57 -27.18
CA PHE A 276 -4.06 35.64 -27.98
C PHE A 276 -4.80 35.73 -29.31
N VAL A 277 -5.70 36.70 -29.44
CA VAL A 277 -6.45 36.94 -30.68
C VAL A 277 -5.61 37.76 -31.64
N ILE A 278 -5.38 37.26 -32.86
CA ILE A 278 -4.55 37.94 -33.86
C ILE A 278 -5.26 39.22 -34.32
N GLY A 279 -4.57 40.36 -34.19
CA GLY A 279 -5.13 41.69 -34.49
C GLY A 279 -5.91 42.32 -33.33
N GLY A 280 -6.07 41.61 -32.20
CA GLY A 280 -6.55 42.17 -30.94
C GLY A 280 -5.43 42.82 -30.13
N ALA A 281 -5.78 43.79 -29.28
CA ALA A 281 -4.81 44.53 -28.46
C ALA A 281 -4.55 43.90 -27.07
N GLY A 282 -5.09 42.71 -26.78
CA GLY A 282 -5.05 42.11 -25.44
C GLY A 282 -4.91 40.60 -25.42
N THR A 283 -4.55 40.10 -24.25
CA THR A 283 -4.54 38.67 -23.89
C THR A 283 -5.70 38.41 -22.95
N ASP A 284 -6.55 37.44 -23.30
CA ASP A 284 -7.61 36.98 -22.40
C ASP A 284 -7.07 35.85 -21.52
N THR A 285 -7.26 35.96 -20.21
CA THR A 285 -6.86 34.90 -19.27
C THR A 285 -8.10 34.25 -18.67
N LEU A 286 -8.24 32.94 -18.85
CA LEU A 286 -9.26 32.11 -18.25
C LEU A 286 -8.62 31.23 -17.19
N GLN A 287 -9.27 31.10 -16.03
CA GLN A 287 -8.86 30.18 -14.98
C GLN A 287 -10.02 29.26 -14.66
N ASP A 288 -9.76 27.96 -14.73
CA ASP A 288 -10.67 26.93 -14.27
C ASP A 288 -10.07 26.23 -13.05
N PHE A 289 -10.91 25.99 -12.05
CA PHE A 289 -10.55 25.29 -10.84
C PHE A 289 -11.66 24.33 -10.46
N SER A 290 -11.29 23.07 -10.24
CA SER A 290 -12.19 22.09 -9.66
C SER A 290 -11.53 21.36 -8.50
N ARG A 291 -12.35 21.06 -7.50
CA ARG A 291 -12.00 20.27 -6.33
C ARG A 291 -13.05 19.19 -6.16
N LEU A 292 -12.61 17.95 -6.22
CA LEU A 292 -13.45 16.76 -6.09
C LEU A 292 -12.99 16.01 -4.85
N THR A 293 -13.93 15.63 -3.99
CA THR A 293 -13.65 14.92 -2.74
C THR A 293 -14.45 13.63 -2.71
N GLY A 294 -13.87 12.55 -2.18
CA GLY A 294 -14.51 11.25 -2.13
C GLY A 294 -14.06 10.44 -0.93
N LEU A 295 -15.01 9.78 -0.26
CA LEU A 295 -14.74 8.91 0.87
C LEU A 295 -15.00 7.45 0.49
N ASP A 296 -13.93 6.70 0.26
CA ASP A 296 -14.00 5.27 0.04
C ASP A 296 -13.87 4.52 1.38
N TRP A 297 -14.60 3.42 1.52
CA TRP A 297 -14.34 2.49 2.61
C TRP A 297 -14.65 1.04 2.24
N GLU A 298 -13.90 0.14 2.86
CA GLU A 298 -14.01 -1.31 2.68
C GLU A 298 -13.94 -1.99 4.04
N LEU A 299 -14.82 -2.95 4.29
CA LEU A 299 -14.80 -3.82 5.45
C LEU A 299 -14.91 -5.26 4.95
N GLY A 300 -13.95 -6.08 5.31
CA GLY A 300 -13.91 -7.50 4.97
C GLY A 300 -13.64 -8.35 6.20
N GLY A 301 -14.07 -9.60 6.17
CA GLY A 301 -13.69 -10.55 7.19
C GLY A 301 -14.04 -11.99 6.83
N ASP A 302 -13.38 -12.91 7.52
CA ASP A 302 -13.66 -14.33 7.45
C ASP A 302 -13.63 -14.99 8.82
N LEU A 303 -14.54 -15.93 9.01
CA LEU A 303 -14.64 -16.75 10.20
C LEU A 303 -14.48 -18.21 9.76
N GLU A 304 -13.51 -18.88 10.36
CA GLU A 304 -13.22 -20.29 10.16
C GLU A 304 -13.57 -21.06 11.43
N GLN A 305 -14.48 -22.02 11.30
CA GLN A 305 -15.02 -22.77 12.42
C GLN A 305 -14.84 -24.26 12.22
N GLY A 306 -14.43 -24.97 13.29
CA GLY A 306 -14.49 -26.42 13.31
C GLY A 306 -15.94 -26.90 13.33
N LEU A 307 -16.34 -27.74 12.36
CA LEU A 307 -17.68 -28.33 12.30
C LEU A 307 -17.58 -29.85 12.08
N GLY A 308 -17.67 -30.61 13.18
CA GLY A 308 -17.49 -32.06 13.16
C GLY A 308 -16.07 -32.44 12.73
N SER A 309 -15.93 -33.22 11.67
CA SER A 309 -14.63 -33.59 11.08
C SER A 309 -14.14 -32.61 10.00
N GLY A 310 -14.85 -31.52 9.75
CA GLY A 310 -14.53 -30.55 8.71
C GLY A 310 -14.43 -29.12 9.24
N THR A 311 -14.21 -28.19 8.31
CA THR A 311 -14.09 -26.75 8.59
C THR A 311 -15.13 -26.00 7.78
N LEU A 312 -15.88 -25.11 8.43
CA LEU A 312 -16.78 -24.16 7.78
C LEU A 312 -16.08 -22.79 7.71
N LYS A 313 -15.95 -22.23 6.50
CA LYS A 313 -15.41 -20.89 6.29
C LYS A 313 -16.46 -19.94 5.74
N THR A 314 -16.75 -18.88 6.47
CA THR A 314 -17.69 -17.82 6.09
C THR A 314 -16.91 -16.56 5.78
N ARG A 315 -17.23 -15.88 4.66
CA ARG A 315 -16.56 -14.64 4.25
C ARG A 315 -17.57 -13.55 3.93
N LEU A 316 -17.29 -12.33 4.36
CA LEU A 316 -18.08 -11.14 4.05
C LEU A 316 -17.16 -10.02 3.57
N ILE A 317 -17.60 -9.29 2.55
CA ILE A 317 -16.94 -8.08 2.06
C ILE A 317 -18.04 -7.05 1.78
N TYR A 318 -17.83 -5.84 2.29
CA TYR A 318 -18.63 -4.67 2.01
C TYR A 318 -17.72 -3.55 1.53
N THR A 319 -18.12 -2.86 0.46
CA THR A 319 -17.34 -1.77 -0.12
C THR A 319 -18.26 -0.64 -0.52
N ARG A 320 -17.86 0.58 -0.23
CA ARG A 320 -18.40 1.80 -0.82
C ARG A 320 -17.27 2.57 -1.48
N LYS A 321 -17.52 3.03 -2.71
CA LYS A 321 -16.64 3.93 -3.44
C LYS A 321 -17.44 5.14 -3.86
N ASP A 322 -16.88 6.32 -3.67
CA ASP A 322 -17.42 7.54 -4.25
C ASP A 322 -16.66 7.80 -5.57
N GLN A 323 -17.37 8.20 -6.63
CA GLN A 323 -16.70 8.58 -7.88
C GLN A 323 -16.15 10.00 -7.75
N LEU A 324 -14.84 10.14 -7.98
CA LEU A 324 -14.17 11.41 -8.21
C LEU A 324 -14.30 11.79 -9.67
#